data_AF-A0A257NJ04-F1
#
_entry.id   AF-A0A257NJ04-F1
#
_cell.length_a   1.000
_cell.length_b   1.000
_cell.length_c   1.000
_cell.angle_alpha   90.00
_cell.angle_beta   90.00
_cell.angle_gamma   90.00
#
_symmetry.space_group_name_H-M   'P 1'
#
loop_
_entity.id
_entity.type
_entity.pdbx_description
1 polymer ?
#
loop_
_entity_poly.entity_id
_entity_poly.type
_entity_poly.pdbx_seq_one_letter_code
_entity_poly.pdbx_strand_id
1 'polypeptide(L)'
;MLSKLLRLGEGRMVKRLRKVADYVNTLSDDVEKLTDAELRAKTDEFKKRLEDGEDLDDLLPEAFAVAREAAWRVLDQRPFDVQVMGAAALHLGNVAEMKTGEG
;
A
#
# COMPACT_ATOMS: atom_id res chain seq x y z
N MET A 1 -21.99 -23.88 -9.23
CA MET A 1 -20.64 -24.41 -9.55
C MET A 1 -19.71 -23.31 -10.08
N LEU A 2 -20.11 -22.53 -11.10
CA LEU A 2 -19.33 -21.39 -11.65
C LEU A 2 -18.89 -20.35 -10.59
N SER A 3 -19.78 -19.95 -9.69
CA SER A 3 -19.46 -18.97 -8.62
C SER A 3 -18.36 -19.44 -7.67
N LYS A 4 -18.26 -20.76 -7.45
CA LYS A 4 -17.24 -21.35 -6.58
C LYS A 4 -15.89 -21.44 -7.30
N LEU A 5 -15.91 -21.64 -8.63
CA LEU A 5 -14.74 -21.62 -9.53
C LEU A 5 -14.18 -20.21 -9.74
N LEU A 6 -15.04 -19.19 -9.87
CA LEU A 6 -14.60 -17.79 -9.96
C LEU A 6 -13.94 -17.30 -8.66
N ARG A 7 -14.47 -17.73 -7.50
CA ARG A 7 -13.94 -17.36 -6.18
C ARG A 7 -12.81 -18.27 -5.68
N LEU A 8 -12.45 -19.30 -6.44
CA LEU A 8 -11.42 -20.27 -6.07
C LEU A 8 -10.05 -19.58 -6.14
N GLY A 9 -9.53 -19.15 -5.00
CA GLY A 9 -8.24 -18.46 -4.87
C GLY A 9 -8.35 -17.04 -4.29
N GLU A 10 -9.52 -16.39 -4.40
CA GLU A 10 -9.75 -15.04 -3.85
C GLU A 10 -9.44 -14.97 -2.36
N GLY A 11 -9.91 -15.95 -1.57
CA GLY A 11 -9.66 -15.97 -0.13
C GLY A 11 -8.17 -16.09 0.24
N ARG A 12 -7.33 -16.66 -0.63
CA ARG A 12 -5.87 -16.71 -0.41
C ARG A 12 -5.24 -15.37 -0.75
N MET A 13 -5.68 -14.74 -1.85
CA MET A 13 -5.21 -13.41 -2.25
C MET A 13 -5.57 -12.36 -1.20
N VAL A 14 -6.83 -12.32 -0.74
CA VAL A 14 -7.29 -11.40 0.31
C VAL A 14 -6.45 -11.54 1.59
N LYS A 15 -6.11 -12.77 1.99
CA LYS A 15 -5.21 -13.00 3.13
C LYS A 15 -3.80 -12.45 2.89
N ARG A 16 -3.27 -12.56 1.67
CA ARG A 16 -1.97 -11.99 1.30
C ARG A 16 -2.01 -10.46 1.35
N LEU A 17 -3.04 -9.85 0.76
CA LEU A 17 -3.24 -8.39 0.77
C LEU A 17 -3.37 -7.84 2.20
N ARG A 18 -4.09 -8.55 3.07
CA ARG A 18 -4.18 -8.19 4.49
C ARG A 18 -2.80 -8.17 5.16
N LYS A 19 -1.97 -9.19 4.93
CA LYS A 19 -0.60 -9.22 5.48
C LYS A 19 0.25 -8.04 4.99
N VAL A 20 0.07 -7.61 3.74
CA VAL A 20 0.74 -6.41 3.22
C VAL A 20 0.28 -5.18 4.00
N ALA A 21 -1.04 -4.98 4.16
CA ALA A 21 -1.58 -3.86 4.92
C ALA A 21 -1.14 -3.88 6.40
N ASP A 22 -1.14 -5.05 7.04
CA ASP A 22 -0.65 -5.23 8.41
C ASP A 22 0.82 -4.84 8.52
N TYR A 23 1.66 -5.23 7.56
CA TYR A 23 3.07 -4.88 7.54
C TYR A 23 3.29 -3.37 7.31
N VAL A 24 2.56 -2.76 6.36
CA VAL A 24 2.57 -1.30 6.15
C VAL A 24 2.18 -0.55 7.43
N ASN A 25 1.22 -1.06 8.20
CA ASN A 25 0.85 -0.48 9.50
C ASN A 25 2.01 -0.46 10.49
N THR A 26 2.87 -1.49 10.48
CA THR A 26 4.04 -1.51 11.38
C THR A 26 5.07 -0.43 11.08
N LEU A 27 5.05 0.16 9.88
CA LEU A 27 5.96 1.22 9.45
C LEU A 27 5.42 2.63 9.76
N SER A 28 4.21 2.76 10.31
CA SER A 28 3.58 4.06 10.58
C SER A 28 4.42 4.91 11.53
N ASP A 29 4.88 4.32 12.62
CA ASP A 29 5.69 4.98 13.64
C ASP A 29 6.99 5.56 13.08
N ASP A 30 7.52 5.00 11.99
CA ASP A 30 8.76 5.47 11.37
C ASP A 30 8.50 6.70 10.49
N VAL A 31 7.41 6.70 9.72
CA VAL A 31 7.06 7.82 8.81
C VAL A 31 6.40 8.98 9.54
N GLU A 32 5.65 8.74 10.61
CA GLU A 32 5.02 9.79 11.44
C GLU A 32 6.04 10.71 12.11
N LYS A 33 7.22 10.18 12.45
CA LYS A 33 8.30 10.95 13.07
C LYS A 33 9.05 11.84 12.10
N LEU A 34 8.88 11.64 10.79
CA LEU A 34 9.54 12.44 9.77
C LEU A 34 8.92 13.83 9.68
N THR A 35 9.74 14.84 9.44
CA THR A 35 9.28 16.14 8.97
C THR A 35 8.75 16.03 7.53
N ASP A 36 7.99 17.02 7.06
CA ASP A 36 7.48 17.04 5.68
C ASP A 36 8.60 17.02 4.64
N ALA A 37 9.74 17.66 4.96
CA ALA A 37 10.91 17.65 4.10
C ALA A 37 11.56 16.25 4.02
N GLU A 38 11.67 15.55 5.15
CA GLU A 38 12.18 14.18 5.20
C GLU A 38 11.23 13.20 4.51
N LEU A 39 9.92 13.33 4.73
CA LEU A 39 8.90 12.52 4.07
C LEU A 39 8.92 12.72 2.55
N ARG A 40 9.11 13.97 2.08
CA ARG A 40 9.31 14.26 0.65
C ARG A 40 10.60 13.63 0.11
N ALA A 41 11.69 13.69 0.87
CA ALA A 41 12.99 13.16 0.48
C ALA A 41 12.99 11.63 0.28
N LYS A 42 12.07 10.89 0.92
CA LYS A 42 11.87 9.45 0.65
C LYS A 42 11.63 9.15 -0.82
N THR A 43 11.02 10.06 -1.58
CA THR A 43 10.84 9.88 -3.03
C THR A 43 12.17 9.75 -3.77
N ASP A 44 13.13 10.63 -3.46
CA ASP A 44 14.44 10.61 -4.11
C ASP A 44 15.26 9.39 -3.64
N GLU A 45 15.09 8.98 -2.37
CA GLU A 45 15.64 7.73 -1.85
C GLU A 45 15.12 6.50 -2.62
N PHE A 46 13.80 6.37 -2.80
CA PHE A 46 13.20 5.24 -3.51
C PHE A 46 13.60 5.19 -4.99
N LYS A 47 13.67 6.34 -5.66
CA LYS A 47 14.17 6.41 -7.05
C LYS A 47 15.60 5.89 -7.14
N LYS A 48 16.47 6.32 -6.22
CA LYS A 48 17.85 5.87 -6.19
C LYS A 48 17.94 4.35 -5.95
N ARG A 49 17.20 3.83 -4.97
CA ARG A 49 17.14 2.38 -4.69
C ARG A 49 16.67 1.56 -5.89
N LEU A 50 15.69 2.06 -6.63
CA LEU A 50 15.20 1.46 -7.87
C LEU A 50 16.26 1.51 -8.98
N GLU A 51 16.98 2.63 -9.14
CA GLU A 51 18.10 2.75 -10.08
C GLU A 51 19.27 1.81 -9.70
N ASP A 52 19.48 1.58 -8.41
CA ASP A 52 20.46 0.65 -7.86
C ASP A 52 20.02 -0.84 -7.98
N GLY A 53 18.80 -1.09 -8.48
CA GLY A 53 18.31 -2.42 -8.88
C GLY A 53 17.33 -3.09 -7.91
N GLU A 54 16.84 -2.40 -6.90
CA GLU A 54 15.77 -2.90 -6.01
C GLU A 54 14.42 -2.96 -6.76
N ASP A 55 13.60 -3.99 -6.50
CA ASP A 55 12.32 -4.16 -7.17
C ASP A 55 11.22 -3.27 -6.56
N LEU A 56 10.21 -2.92 -7.35
CA LEU A 56 9.05 -2.18 -6.84
C LEU A 56 8.29 -2.97 -5.76
N ASP A 57 8.26 -4.30 -5.85
CA ASP A 57 7.66 -5.18 -4.84
C ASP A 57 8.38 -5.07 -3.49
N ASP A 58 9.70 -4.86 -3.50
CA ASP A 58 10.51 -4.69 -2.29
C ASP A 58 10.26 -3.30 -1.66
N LEU A 59 10.14 -2.27 -2.50
CA LEU A 59 9.84 -0.89 -2.07
C LEU A 59 8.40 -0.68 -1.60
N LEU A 60 7.46 -1.55 -2.00
CA LEU A 60 6.02 -1.36 -1.82
C LEU A 60 5.63 -1.00 -0.38
N PRO A 61 6.10 -1.70 0.68
CA PRO A 61 5.65 -1.40 2.03
C PRO A 61 6.04 0.01 2.50
N GLU A 62 7.29 0.42 2.25
CA GLU A 62 7.80 1.73 2.64
C GLU A 62 7.14 2.84 1.81
N ALA A 63 7.02 2.63 0.49
CA ALA A 63 6.37 3.59 -0.40
C ALA A 63 4.90 3.79 -0.03
N PHE A 64 4.19 2.72 0.36
CA PHE A 64 2.81 2.81 0.82
C PHE A 64 2.69 3.53 2.16
N ALA A 65 3.59 3.27 3.11
CA ALA A 65 3.62 3.98 4.38
C ALA A 65 3.83 5.49 4.17
N VAL A 66 4.79 5.86 3.32
CA VAL A 66 5.08 7.27 2.97
C VAL A 66 3.89 7.95 2.30
N ALA A 67 3.29 7.31 1.29
CA ALA A 67 2.13 7.88 0.59
C ALA A 67 0.90 8.00 1.51
N ARG A 68 0.70 7.03 2.40
CA ARG A 68 -0.38 7.03 3.39
C ARG A 68 -0.24 8.18 4.38
N GLU A 69 0.96 8.40 4.88
CA GLU A 69 1.27 9.51 5.79
C GLU A 69 1.15 10.87 5.08
N ALA A 70 1.61 10.96 3.83
CA ALA A 70 1.46 12.18 3.03
C ALA A 70 -0.02 12.52 2.79
N ALA A 71 -0.86 11.53 2.48
CA ALA A 71 -2.31 11.72 2.33
C ALA A 71 -2.95 12.22 3.63
N TRP A 72 -2.56 11.65 4.78
CA TRP A 72 -3.00 12.13 6.08
C TRP A 72 -2.65 13.60 6.31
N ARG A 73 -1.38 14.00 6.09
CA ARG A 73 -0.92 15.37 6.34
C ARG A 73 -1.53 16.41 5.39
N VAL A 74 -1.81 16.02 4.14
CA VAL A 74 -2.25 16.95 3.10
C VAL A 74 -3.77 17.06 3.03
N LEU A 75 -4.48 15.95 3.26
CA LEU A 75 -5.92 15.85 3.07
C LEU A 75 -6.71 15.71 4.37
N ASP A 76 -6.03 15.59 5.51
CA ASP A 76 -6.61 15.18 6.79
C ASP A 76 -7.38 13.84 6.67
N GLN A 77 -6.96 12.98 5.75
CA GLN A 77 -7.58 11.69 5.45
C GLN A 77 -6.50 10.62 5.31
N ARG A 78 -6.38 9.77 6.34
CA ARG A 78 -5.44 8.65 6.33
C ARG A 78 -6.09 7.45 5.67
N PRO A 79 -5.52 6.89 4.58
CA PRO A 79 -6.06 5.69 3.95
C PRO A 79 -6.31 4.56 4.96
N PHE A 80 -7.47 3.92 4.89
CA PHE A 80 -7.83 2.77 5.71
C PHE A 80 -7.08 1.51 5.28
N ASP A 81 -7.04 0.49 6.14
CA ASP A 81 -6.36 -0.77 5.85
C ASP A 81 -6.93 -1.45 4.59
N VAL A 82 -8.25 -1.35 4.37
CA VAL A 82 -8.89 -1.87 3.16
C VAL A 82 -8.45 -1.14 1.89
N GLN A 83 -8.14 0.16 1.97
CA GLN A 83 -7.60 0.93 0.86
C GLN A 83 -6.14 0.55 0.59
N VAL A 84 -5.35 0.27 1.63
CA VAL A 84 -3.98 -0.28 1.47
C VAL A 84 -4.02 -1.67 0.82
N MET A 85 -4.98 -2.52 1.20
CA MET A 85 -5.22 -3.82 0.55
C MET A 85 -5.61 -3.64 -0.92
N GLY A 86 -6.50 -2.69 -1.22
CA GLY A 86 -6.91 -2.34 -2.58
C GLY A 86 -5.73 -1.85 -3.42
N ALA A 87 -4.93 -0.93 -2.88
CA ALA A 87 -3.73 -0.42 -3.54
C ALA A 87 -2.72 -1.54 -3.86
N ALA A 88 -2.50 -2.48 -2.94
CA ALA A 88 -1.64 -3.63 -3.18
C ALA A 88 -2.21 -4.57 -4.26
N ALA A 89 -3.54 -4.72 -4.35
CA ALA A 89 -4.17 -5.49 -5.42
C ALA A 89 -3.95 -4.84 -6.80
N LEU A 90 -4.07 -3.51 -6.87
CA LEU A 90 -3.84 -2.72 -8.08
C LEU A 90 -2.37 -2.81 -8.53
N HIS A 91 -1.43 -2.67 -7.59
CA HIS A 91 0.01 -2.86 -7.86
C HIS A 91 0.30 -4.23 -8.47
N LEU A 92 -0.35 -5.28 -7.95
CA LEU A 92 -0.22 -6.65 -8.46
C LEU A 92 -0.99 -6.90 -9.78
N GLY A 93 -1.45 -5.84 -10.47
CA GLY A 93 -2.11 -5.93 -11.77
C GLY A 93 -3.54 -6.48 -11.73
N ASN A 94 -4.21 -6.44 -10.57
CA ASN A 94 -5.58 -6.94 -10.42
C ASN A 94 -6.60 -5.80 -10.40
N VAL A 95 -7.87 -6.12 -10.64
CA VAL A 95 -8.99 -5.22 -10.36
C VAL A 95 -9.36 -5.35 -8.88
N ALA A 96 -9.28 -4.24 -8.13
CA ALA A 96 -9.73 -4.18 -6.74
C ALA A 96 -11.23 -3.84 -6.69
N GLU A 97 -12.09 -4.81 -6.40
CA GLU A 97 -13.52 -4.56 -6.18
C GLU A 97 -13.74 -3.97 -4.78
N MET A 98 -13.77 -2.64 -4.68
CA MET A 98 -14.14 -1.90 -3.47
C MET A 98 -15.52 -1.28 -3.65
N LYS A 99 -16.33 -1.24 -2.59
CA LYS A 99 -17.66 -0.63 -2.65
C LYS A 99 -17.57 0.89 -2.75
N THR A 100 -18.60 1.50 -3.33
CA THR A 100 -18.73 2.96 -3.33
C THR A 100 -18.70 3.51 -1.90
N GLY A 101 -17.87 4.53 -1.67
CA GLY A 101 -17.65 5.13 -0.35
C GLY A 101 -16.48 4.55 0.44
N GLU A 102 -15.79 3.52 -0.09
CA GLU A 102 -14.53 3.01 0.49
C GLU A 102 -13.31 3.89 0.16
N GLY A 103 -13.54 4.99 -0.56
CA GLY A 103 -12.53 5.88 -1.15
C GLY A 103 -11.97 5.30 -2.43
#